data_AF-A0A2V6K0I5-F1
#
_entry.id   AF-A0A2V6K0I5-F1
#
_cell.length_a   1.000
_cell.length_b   1.000
_cell.length_c   1.000
_cell.angle_alpha   90.00
_cell.angle_beta   90.00
_cell.angle_gamma   90.00
#
_symmetry.space_group_name_H-M   'P 1'
#
loop_
_entity.id
_entity.type
_entity.pdbx_description
1 polymer ?
#
loop_
_entity_poly.entity_id
_entity_poly.type
_entity_poly.pdbx_seq_one_letter_code
_entity_poly.pdbx_strand_id
1 'polypeptide(L)'
;MRQRGYLWQREWTTAVVDALGEADRRMDGVVILGAEINLAGKKPEISKATIDWDATKRGSGHRSLALRVAPFGGPFRSDDAPAQAILDLAKQLLSDARAHDVNLEEFQFDFDCAQKNLGSYRTWLLALKPIVQPTRFVITVLPAWLNDSEFRKLVHEVDGYVLQVHSVPISAGTNAKLFDARLAREWVRKSSAFPNTV
;
A
#
# COMPACT_ATOMS: atom_id res chain seq x y z
N MET A 1 4.92 -20.11 -3.21
CA MET A 1 4.32 -18.77 -3.22
C MET A 1 5.17 -17.91 -2.31
N ARG A 2 5.55 -16.69 -2.74
CA ARG A 2 6.32 -15.79 -1.88
C ARG A 2 5.45 -15.29 -0.73
N GLN A 3 6.00 -15.23 0.47
CA GLN A 3 5.34 -14.72 1.67
C GLN A 3 6.07 -13.47 2.15
N ARG A 4 5.35 -12.35 2.26
CA ARG A 4 5.89 -11.09 2.79
C ARG A 4 5.17 -10.71 4.07
N GLY A 5 5.92 -10.12 5.00
CA GLY A 5 5.37 -9.55 6.23
C GLY A 5 5.13 -8.04 6.09
N TYR A 6 4.13 -7.51 6.79
CA TYR A 6 3.95 -6.08 6.96
C TYR A 6 4.51 -5.64 8.31
N LEU A 7 5.47 -4.71 8.30
CA LEU A 7 6.00 -4.06 9.49
C LEU A 7 5.33 -2.70 9.65
N TRP A 8 4.16 -2.71 10.30
CA TRP A 8 3.26 -1.55 10.39
C TRP A 8 3.45 -0.77 11.70
N GLN A 9 4.62 -0.15 11.86
CA GLN A 9 4.98 0.57 13.09
C GLN A 9 5.41 2.01 12.77
N ARG A 10 4.82 2.97 13.49
CA ARG A 10 5.17 4.40 13.38
C ARG A 10 6.48 4.72 14.08
N GLU A 11 6.73 4.08 15.22
CA GLU A 11 7.93 4.31 16.01
C GLU A 11 8.81 3.06 15.96
N TRP A 12 10.03 3.21 15.43
CA TRP A 12 11.00 2.12 15.45
C TRP A 12 11.73 2.08 16.77
N THR A 13 11.43 1.04 17.53
CA THR A 13 12.15 0.67 18.75
C THR A 13 13.08 -0.50 18.47
N THR A 14 13.91 -0.88 19.44
CA THR A 14 14.73 -2.09 19.35
C THR A 14 13.90 -3.33 19.01
N ALA A 15 12.69 -3.46 19.58
CA ALA A 15 11.80 -4.58 19.29
C ALA A 15 11.33 -4.61 17.82
N VAL A 16 11.18 -3.45 17.18
CA VAL A 16 10.83 -3.35 15.75
C VAL A 16 12.01 -3.79 14.88
N VAL A 17 13.22 -3.39 15.24
CA VAL A 17 14.46 -3.82 14.58
C VAL A 17 14.66 -5.32 14.72
N ASP A 18 14.43 -5.88 15.91
CA ASP A 18 14.52 -7.32 16.16
C ASP A 18 13.46 -8.10 15.35
N ALA A 19 12.23 -7.59 15.28
CA ALA A 19 11.17 -8.16 14.47
C ALA A 19 11.50 -8.16 12.97
N LEU A 20 12.13 -7.09 12.47
CA LEU A 20 12.65 -7.04 11.10
C LEU A 20 13.70 -8.13 10.87
N GLY A 21 14.63 -8.31 11.81
CA GLY A 21 15.64 -9.37 11.74
C GLY A 21 15.06 -10.78 11.78
N GLU A 22 14.01 -11.04 12.56
CA GLU A 22 13.27 -12.30 12.53
C GLU A 22 12.54 -12.50 11.19
N ALA A 23 11.92 -11.45 10.65
CA ALA A 23 11.22 -11.52 9.38
C ALA A 23 12.19 -11.88 8.23
N ASP A 24 13.41 -11.33 8.23
CA ASP A 24 14.44 -11.69 7.26
C ASP A 24 14.81 -13.18 7.24
N ARG A 25 14.62 -13.90 8.35
CA ARG A 25 14.90 -15.34 8.44
C ARG A 25 13.72 -16.21 7.99
N ARG A 26 12.51 -15.65 7.94
CA ARG A 26 11.25 -16.43 7.86
C ARG A 26 10.36 -16.06 6.67
N MET A 27 10.59 -14.89 6.07
CA MET A 27 9.77 -14.32 5.00
C MET A 27 10.62 -13.99 3.79
N ASP A 28 10.00 -13.94 2.61
CA ASP A 28 10.63 -13.56 1.35
C ASP A 28 10.78 -12.03 1.19
N GLY A 29 10.30 -11.24 2.15
CA GLY A 29 10.43 -9.79 2.14
C GLY A 29 9.53 -9.10 3.17
N VAL A 30 9.74 -7.80 3.33
CA VAL A 30 9.01 -6.98 4.30
C VAL A 30 8.52 -5.69 3.66
N VAL A 31 7.24 -5.39 3.85
CA VAL A 31 6.62 -4.10 3.53
C VAL A 31 6.62 -3.24 4.78
N ILE A 32 7.37 -2.15 4.77
CA ILE A 32 7.54 -1.22 5.88
C ILE A 32 6.53 -0.08 5.73
N LEU A 33 5.87 0.31 6.83
CA LEU A 33 5.11 1.56 6.85
C LEU A 33 6.07 2.76 6.72
N GLY A 34 5.93 3.54 5.65
CA GLY A 34 6.68 4.79 5.45
C GLY A 34 5.99 5.97 6.11
N ALA A 35 4.71 6.14 5.82
CA ALA A 35 3.90 7.19 6.42
C ALA A 35 2.41 6.89 6.30
N GLU A 36 1.64 7.60 7.11
CA GLU A 36 0.18 7.68 7.02
C GLU A 36 -0.25 9.12 6.79
N ILE A 37 -1.30 9.31 5.98
CA ILE A 37 -1.87 10.61 5.68
C ILE A 37 -3.39 10.58 5.85
N ASN A 38 -3.92 11.54 6.62
CA ASN A 38 -5.35 11.77 6.78
C ASN A 38 -5.76 13.07 6.08
N LEU A 39 -6.79 12.97 5.23
CA LEU A 39 -7.28 14.04 4.38
C LEU A 39 -8.63 14.62 4.83
N ALA A 40 -9.16 14.19 5.98
CA ALA A 40 -10.48 14.63 6.46
C ALA A 40 -10.51 16.09 6.95
N GLY A 41 -9.36 16.65 7.32
CA GLY A 41 -9.23 18.02 7.85
C GLY A 41 -9.07 19.10 6.77
N LYS A 42 -8.97 20.36 7.23
CA LYS A 42 -8.65 21.51 6.34
C LYS A 42 -7.26 21.44 5.73
N LYS A 43 -6.35 20.73 6.39
CA LYS A 43 -4.99 20.44 5.93
C LYS A 43 -4.73 18.95 6.09
N PRO A 44 -3.92 18.34 5.21
CA PRO A 44 -3.48 16.97 5.41
C PRO A 44 -2.72 16.80 6.72
N GLU A 45 -3.08 15.78 7.49
CA GLU A 45 -2.35 15.36 8.68
C GLU A 45 -1.45 14.19 8.31
N ILE A 46 -0.13 14.34 8.52
CA ILE A 46 0.87 13.36 8.11
C ILE A 46 1.57 12.80 9.36
N SER A 47 1.68 11.48 9.43
CA SER A 47 2.48 10.76 10.42
C SER A 47 3.52 9.93 9.69
N LYS A 48 4.79 10.37 9.69
CA LYS A 48 5.91 9.60 9.13
C LYS A 48 6.41 8.58 10.15
N ALA A 49 6.75 7.38 9.70
CA ALA A 49 7.42 6.41 10.54
C ALA A 49 8.88 6.82 10.80
N THR A 50 9.39 6.57 12.00
CA THR A 50 10.79 6.83 12.37
C THR A 50 11.70 5.67 11.95
N ILE A 51 11.69 5.33 10.65
CA ILE A 51 12.39 4.14 10.12
C ILE A 51 13.88 4.15 10.50
N ASP A 52 14.35 3.05 11.09
CA ASP A 52 15.78 2.77 11.20
C ASP A 52 16.29 2.27 9.84
N TRP A 53 16.82 3.20 9.05
CA TRP A 53 17.30 2.91 7.70
C TRP A 53 18.54 2.02 7.70
N ASP A 54 19.39 2.10 8.72
CA ASP A 54 20.56 1.23 8.84
C ASP A 54 20.13 -0.21 9.10
N ALA A 55 19.15 -0.44 9.98
CA ALA A 55 18.54 -1.75 10.18
C ALA A 55 17.87 -2.27 8.90
N THR A 56 17.18 -1.38 8.18
CA THR A 56 16.53 -1.72 6.91
C THR A 56 17.53 -2.19 5.85
N LYS A 57 18.70 -1.54 5.77
CA LYS A 57 19.79 -1.83 4.83
C LYS A 57 20.52 -3.15 5.12
N ARG A 58 20.71 -3.52 6.39
CA ARG A 58 21.52 -4.69 6.81
C ARG A 58 20.92 -6.07 6.47
N GLY A 59 19.63 -6.14 6.15
CA GLY A 59 18.91 -7.41 6.01
C GLY A 59 18.94 -8.06 4.62
N SER A 60 17.94 -8.89 4.32
CA SER A 60 17.84 -9.73 3.11
C SER A 60 17.74 -8.96 1.78
N GLY A 61 17.64 -7.63 1.81
CA GLY A 61 17.52 -6.77 0.63
C GLY A 61 16.11 -6.68 0.02
N HIS A 62 15.18 -7.58 0.38
CA HIS A 62 13.80 -7.54 -0.10
C HIS A 62 12.95 -6.57 0.75
N ARG A 63 13.00 -5.30 0.37
CA ARG A 63 12.32 -4.21 1.08
C ARG A 63 11.28 -3.52 0.21
N SER A 64 10.15 -3.21 0.82
CA SER A 64 9.07 -2.48 0.19
C SER A 64 8.60 -1.40 1.15
N LEU A 65 8.02 -0.32 0.63
CA LEU A 65 7.54 0.78 1.45
C LEU A 65 6.07 1.06 1.17
N ALA A 66 5.27 1.26 2.21
CA ALA A 66 3.86 1.59 2.10
C ALA A 66 3.57 3.04 2.53
N LEU A 67 2.77 3.73 1.74
CA LEU A 67 2.10 4.98 2.11
C LEU A 67 0.61 4.69 2.32
N ARG A 68 0.11 4.81 3.54
CA ARG A 68 -1.31 4.64 3.86
C ARG A 68 -2.04 5.96 3.76
N VAL A 69 -3.09 5.99 2.96
CA VAL A 69 -4.03 7.13 2.89
C VAL A 69 -5.32 6.70 3.58
N ALA A 70 -5.76 7.50 4.57
CA ALA A 70 -7.04 7.28 5.21
C ALA A 70 -8.20 7.39 4.19
N PRO A 71 -9.35 6.73 4.42
CA PRO A 71 -10.49 6.83 3.52
C PRO A 71 -10.83 8.28 3.19
N PHE A 72 -10.96 8.58 1.89
CA PHE A 72 -11.20 9.92 1.39
C PHE A 72 -12.30 9.90 0.33
N GLY A 73 -13.28 10.80 0.49
CA GLY A 73 -14.47 10.85 -0.36
C GLY A 73 -14.27 11.51 -1.71
N GLY A 74 -13.15 12.23 -1.90
CA GLY A 74 -12.92 13.12 -3.03
C GLY A 74 -13.03 14.61 -2.65
N PRO A 75 -12.77 15.53 -3.58
CA PRO A 75 -12.51 15.26 -5.00
C PRO A 75 -11.12 14.66 -5.27
N PHE A 76 -10.96 13.90 -6.37
CA PHE A 76 -9.68 13.27 -6.76
C PHE A 76 -9.01 14.07 -7.87
N ARG A 77 -8.73 15.35 -7.61
CA ARG A 77 -8.02 16.19 -8.59
C ARG A 77 -6.54 15.87 -8.56
N SER A 78 -5.81 16.23 -9.62
CA SER A 78 -4.35 16.07 -9.67
C SER A 78 -3.59 17.30 -9.15
N ASP A 79 -4.29 18.41 -8.93
CA ASP A 79 -3.72 19.74 -8.70
C ASP A 79 -4.17 20.39 -7.37
N ASP A 80 -4.86 19.63 -6.52
CA ASP A 80 -5.34 20.12 -5.22
C ASP A 80 -4.41 19.75 -4.06
N ALA A 81 -4.71 20.31 -2.88
CA ALA A 81 -3.89 20.10 -1.68
C ALA A 81 -3.78 18.61 -1.27
N PRO A 82 -4.84 17.78 -1.33
CA PRO A 82 -4.73 16.33 -1.15
C PRO A 82 -3.73 15.67 -2.10
N ALA A 83 -3.85 15.94 -3.41
CA ALA A 83 -2.96 15.37 -4.40
C ALA A 83 -1.51 15.79 -4.16
N GLN A 84 -1.26 17.09 -3.97
CA GLN A 84 0.08 17.61 -3.73
C GLN A 84 0.72 16.98 -2.49
N ALA A 85 -0.01 16.85 -1.39
CA ALA A 85 0.49 16.22 -0.17
C ALA A 85 0.84 14.74 -0.36
N ILE A 86 0.04 13.99 -1.11
CA ILE A 86 0.33 12.60 -1.46
C ILE A 86 1.59 12.50 -2.32
N LEU A 87 1.69 13.33 -3.36
CA LEU A 87 2.82 13.32 -4.30
C LEU A 87 4.14 13.70 -3.61
N ASP A 88 4.11 14.74 -2.78
CA ASP A 88 5.28 15.19 -2.02
C ASP A 88 5.74 14.14 -1.01
N LEU A 89 4.80 13.51 -0.30
CA LEU A 89 5.12 12.49 0.68
C LEU A 89 5.68 11.23 0.02
N ALA A 90 5.10 10.78 -1.11
CA ALA A 90 5.64 9.66 -1.87
C ALA A 90 7.06 9.96 -2.37
N LYS A 91 7.29 11.16 -2.93
CA LYS A 91 8.61 11.61 -3.38
C LYS A 91 9.62 11.63 -2.23
N GLN A 92 9.22 12.15 -1.07
CA GLN A 92 10.08 12.21 0.11
C GLN A 92 10.46 10.82 0.59
N LEU A 93 9.48 9.92 0.75
CA LEU A 93 9.72 8.54 1.20
C LEU A 93 10.68 7.77 0.28
N LEU A 94 10.51 7.90 -1.04
CA LEU A 94 11.41 7.29 -2.03
C LEU A 94 12.80 7.92 -2.00
N SER A 95 12.89 9.23 -1.76
CA SER A 95 14.16 9.94 -1.63
C SER A 95 14.91 9.55 -0.36
N ASP A 96 14.20 9.41 0.76
CA ASP A 96 14.77 8.98 2.05
C ASP A 96 15.39 7.59 1.89
N ALA A 97 14.65 6.63 1.31
CA ALA A 97 15.17 5.29 1.04
C ALA A 97 16.45 5.30 0.18
N ARG A 98 16.46 6.08 -0.92
CA ARG A 98 17.65 6.22 -1.78
C ARG A 98 18.83 6.87 -1.06
N ALA A 99 18.59 7.91 -0.25
CA ALA A 99 19.63 8.61 0.49
C ALA A 99 20.32 7.71 1.52
N HIS A 100 19.63 6.66 2.00
CA HIS A 100 20.17 5.65 2.90
C HIS A 100 20.60 4.35 2.19
N ASP A 101 20.74 4.35 0.87
CA ASP A 101 21.08 3.20 0.02
C ASP A 101 20.17 1.97 0.21
N VAL A 102 18.90 2.18 0.55
CA VAL A 102 17.90 1.12 0.60
C VAL A 102 17.26 1.00 -0.77
N ASN A 103 17.55 -0.10 -1.47
CA ASN A 103 16.89 -0.43 -2.72
C ASN A 103 15.50 -1.01 -2.43
N LEU A 104 14.45 -0.33 -2.90
CA LEU A 104 13.07 -0.79 -2.72
C LEU A 104 12.65 -1.66 -3.91
N GLU A 105 12.08 -2.83 -3.62
CA GLU A 105 11.44 -3.69 -4.63
C GLU A 105 10.15 -3.07 -5.14
N GLU A 106 9.36 -2.47 -4.24
CA GLU A 106 8.08 -1.86 -4.56
C GLU A 106 7.71 -0.73 -3.59
N PHE A 107 6.88 0.17 -4.09
CA PHE A 107 6.19 1.19 -3.32
C PHE A 107 4.69 0.89 -3.37
N GLN A 108 4.10 0.63 -2.21
CA GLN A 108 2.69 0.35 -2.04
C GLN A 108 1.94 1.62 -1.68
N PHE A 109 0.95 1.99 -2.49
CA PHE A 109 -0.01 3.03 -2.15
C PHE A 109 -1.27 2.36 -1.60
N ASP A 110 -1.35 2.36 -0.28
CA ASP A 110 -2.41 1.70 0.46
C ASP A 110 -3.56 2.68 0.70
N PHE A 111 -4.59 2.58 -0.13
CA PHE A 111 -5.74 3.47 -0.10
C PHE A 111 -7.03 2.76 -0.51
N ASP A 112 -8.04 2.90 0.34
CA ASP A 112 -9.37 2.33 0.12
C ASP A 112 -10.36 3.44 -0.27
N CYS A 113 -10.72 3.52 -1.55
CA CYS A 113 -11.79 4.41 -2.01
C CYS A 113 -13.13 3.68 -2.18
N ALA A 114 -14.23 4.43 -2.14
CA ALA A 114 -15.54 3.89 -2.48
C ALA A 114 -15.56 3.40 -3.94
N GLN A 115 -16.22 2.29 -4.24
CA GLN A 115 -16.26 1.70 -5.59
C GLN A 115 -16.69 2.71 -6.67
N LYS A 116 -17.67 3.59 -6.37
CA LYS A 116 -18.12 4.66 -7.28
C LYS A 116 -17.02 5.67 -7.67
N ASN A 117 -15.93 5.73 -6.91
CA ASN A 117 -14.83 6.66 -7.11
C ASN A 117 -13.66 6.04 -7.87
N LEU A 118 -13.71 4.76 -8.29
CA LEU A 118 -12.58 4.09 -8.96
C LEU A 118 -12.11 4.81 -10.22
N GLY A 119 -13.05 5.29 -11.04
CA GLY A 119 -12.72 6.07 -12.24
C GLY A 119 -11.96 7.37 -11.90
N SER A 120 -12.37 8.07 -10.85
CA SER A 120 -11.69 9.30 -10.40
C SER A 120 -10.38 9.03 -9.68
N TYR A 121 -10.26 7.92 -8.95
CA TYR A 121 -9.05 7.50 -8.27
C TYR A 121 -7.88 7.30 -9.24
N ARG A 122 -8.15 6.85 -10.48
CA ARG A 122 -7.14 6.74 -11.55
C ARG A 122 -6.34 8.03 -11.77
N THR A 123 -6.93 9.20 -11.55
CA THR A 123 -6.24 10.50 -11.64
C THR A 123 -5.02 10.57 -10.71
N TRP A 124 -5.15 10.11 -9.47
CA TRP A 124 -4.03 10.07 -8.53
C TRP A 124 -2.97 9.05 -8.93
N LEU A 125 -3.36 7.89 -9.44
CA LEU A 125 -2.41 6.86 -9.89
C LEU A 125 -1.55 7.34 -11.06
N LEU A 126 -2.16 8.05 -12.02
CA LEU A 126 -1.44 8.65 -13.14
C LEU A 126 -0.42 9.70 -12.67
N ALA A 127 -0.75 10.48 -11.65
CA ALA A 127 0.17 11.47 -11.08
C ALA A 127 1.30 10.84 -10.25
N LEU A 128 1.00 9.76 -9.51
CA LEU A 128 1.98 9.05 -8.68
C LEU A 128 2.96 8.20 -9.49
N LYS A 129 2.50 7.56 -10.57
CA LYS A 129 3.33 6.65 -11.39
C LYS A 129 4.71 7.21 -11.76
N PRO A 130 4.84 8.43 -12.34
CA PRO A 130 6.16 8.97 -12.68
C PRO A 130 7.04 9.29 -11.46
N ILE A 131 6.46 9.50 -10.27
CA ILE A 131 7.21 9.72 -9.02
C ILE A 131 7.78 8.41 -8.49
N VAL A 132 7.01 7.33 -8.61
CA VAL A 132 7.37 6.01 -8.08
C VAL A 132 8.42 5.31 -8.94
N GLN A 133 8.36 5.48 -10.26
CA GLN A 133 9.32 4.89 -11.19
C GLN A 133 10.77 5.30 -10.88
N PRO A 134 11.75 4.37 -11.00
CA PRO A 134 11.64 3.01 -11.57
C PRO A 134 11.17 1.94 -10.58
N THR A 135 10.83 2.30 -9.34
CA THR A 135 10.34 1.35 -8.33
C THR A 135 9.00 0.76 -8.79
N ARG A 136 8.74 -0.52 -8.50
CA ARG A 136 7.47 -1.17 -8.83
C ARG A 136 6.33 -0.50 -8.07
N PHE A 137 5.31 -0.01 -8.77
CA PHE A 137 4.17 0.67 -8.16
C PHE A 137 3.02 -0.31 -7.90
N VAL A 138 2.60 -0.43 -6.63
CA VAL A 138 1.58 -1.39 -6.18
C VAL A 138 0.47 -0.65 -5.43
N ILE A 139 -0.79 -1.08 -5.57
CA ILE A 139 -1.92 -0.50 -4.83
C ILE A 139 -2.69 -1.55 -4.03
N THR A 140 -3.40 -1.12 -2.99
CA THR A 140 -4.42 -1.96 -2.35
C THR A 140 -5.67 -2.05 -3.23
N VAL A 141 -6.26 -3.24 -3.30
CA VAL A 141 -7.51 -3.51 -4.04
C VAL A 141 -8.50 -4.23 -3.14
N LEU A 142 -9.76 -3.81 -3.20
CA LEU A 142 -10.86 -4.45 -2.48
C LEU A 142 -11.63 -5.46 -3.35
N PRO A 143 -12.15 -6.56 -2.79
CA PRO A 143 -12.94 -7.54 -3.52
C PRO A 143 -14.16 -6.95 -4.24
N ALA A 144 -14.78 -5.92 -3.66
CA ALA A 144 -15.91 -5.21 -4.26
C ALA A 144 -15.57 -4.59 -5.62
N TRP A 145 -14.31 -4.20 -5.84
CA TRP A 145 -13.87 -3.56 -7.08
C TRP A 145 -13.75 -4.55 -8.23
N LEU A 146 -13.56 -5.84 -7.97
CA LEU A 146 -13.27 -6.85 -9.01
C LEU A 146 -14.40 -7.01 -10.05
N ASN A 147 -15.61 -6.54 -9.77
CA ASN A 147 -16.76 -6.54 -10.71
C ASN A 147 -16.97 -5.18 -11.39
N ASP A 148 -16.26 -4.15 -10.99
CA ASP A 148 -16.46 -2.81 -11.50
C ASP A 148 -15.82 -2.64 -12.88
N SER A 149 -16.52 -1.96 -13.80
CA SER A 149 -16.01 -1.70 -15.15
C SER A 149 -14.75 -0.83 -15.15
N GLU A 150 -14.58 0.02 -14.13
CA GLU A 150 -13.41 0.89 -14.02
C GLU A 150 -12.19 0.18 -13.44
N PHE A 151 -12.37 -0.97 -12.76
CA PHE A 151 -11.27 -1.69 -12.10
C PHE A 151 -10.16 -2.09 -13.06
N ARG A 152 -10.51 -2.61 -14.25
CA ARG A 152 -9.52 -2.98 -15.27
C ARG A 152 -8.66 -1.78 -15.66
N LYS A 153 -9.28 -0.61 -15.89
CA LYS A 153 -8.56 0.61 -16.27
C LYS A 153 -7.65 1.09 -15.13
N LEU A 154 -8.08 0.93 -13.89
CA LEU A 154 -7.30 1.28 -12.70
C LEU A 154 -6.02 0.46 -12.59
N VAL A 155 -6.11 -0.88 -12.64
CA VAL A 155 -4.94 -1.76 -12.46
C VAL A 155 -3.96 -1.75 -13.63
N HIS A 156 -4.38 -1.26 -14.80
CA HIS A 156 -3.48 -1.01 -15.92
C HIS A 156 -2.49 0.14 -15.66
N GLU A 157 -2.77 1.03 -14.70
CA GLU A 157 -1.85 2.13 -14.38
C GLU A 157 -0.69 1.74 -13.48
N VAL A 158 -0.78 0.59 -12.80
CA VAL A 158 0.15 0.15 -11.76
C VAL A 158 0.83 -1.16 -12.15
N ASP A 159 1.96 -1.45 -11.54
CA ASP A 159 2.74 -2.65 -11.85
C ASP A 159 2.21 -3.89 -11.11
N GLY A 160 1.43 -3.68 -10.03
CA GLY A 160 0.60 -4.71 -9.41
C GLY A 160 -0.32 -4.22 -8.32
N TYR A 161 -0.94 -5.16 -7.61
CA TYR A 161 -1.85 -4.83 -6.53
C TYR A 161 -1.87 -5.92 -5.45
N VAL A 162 -2.24 -5.51 -4.23
CA VAL A 162 -2.50 -6.39 -3.09
C VAL A 162 -4.00 -6.47 -2.88
N LEU A 163 -4.56 -7.67 -3.04
CA LEU A 163 -5.98 -7.90 -2.80
C LEU A 163 -6.25 -8.06 -1.28
N GLN A 164 -6.97 -7.11 -0.70
CA GLN A 164 -7.33 -7.13 0.70
C GLN A 164 -8.55 -8.03 0.94
N VAL A 165 -8.32 -9.23 1.48
CA VAL A 165 -9.39 -10.21 1.77
C VAL A 165 -9.86 -10.21 3.22
N HIS A 166 -9.22 -9.43 4.10
CA HIS A 166 -9.61 -9.34 5.51
C HIS A 166 -10.73 -8.31 5.71
N SER A 167 -11.56 -8.52 6.74
CA SER A 167 -12.69 -7.64 7.09
C SER A 167 -13.76 -7.48 5.99
N VAL A 168 -13.78 -8.36 4.99
CA VAL A 168 -14.79 -8.41 3.93
C VAL A 168 -15.34 -9.84 3.84
N PRO A 169 -16.66 -10.07 4.00
CA PRO A 169 -17.66 -9.12 4.49
C PRO A 169 -17.44 -8.78 5.96
N ILE A 170 -17.75 -7.55 6.36
CA ILE A 170 -17.65 -7.10 7.75
C ILE A 170 -18.57 -7.98 8.61
N SER A 171 -17.96 -8.85 9.41
CA SER A 171 -18.68 -9.71 10.35
C SER A 171 -18.64 -9.03 11.72
N ALA A 172 -19.66 -8.23 12.04
CA ALA A 172 -19.80 -7.65 13.38
C ALA A 172 -20.47 -8.68 14.32
N GLY A 173 -19.78 -9.11 15.38
CA GLY A 173 -20.33 -10.01 16.40
C GLY A 173 -19.29 -10.85 17.15
N THR A 174 -19.73 -11.69 18.08
CA THR A 174 -18.90 -12.58 18.92
C THR A 174 -18.18 -13.69 18.14
N ASN A 175 -18.49 -13.86 16.85
CA ASN A 175 -17.84 -14.75 15.89
C ASN A 175 -17.13 -13.98 14.77
N ALA A 176 -16.50 -12.84 15.09
CA ALA A 176 -15.71 -12.07 14.14
C ALA A 176 -14.61 -12.95 13.52
N LYS A 177 -14.82 -13.40 12.29
CA LYS A 177 -13.79 -14.07 11.50
C LYS A 177 -12.94 -13.00 10.84
N LEU A 178 -11.61 -13.18 10.86
CA LEU A 178 -10.67 -12.28 10.16
C LEU A 178 -11.00 -12.18 8.66
N PHE A 179 -11.42 -13.29 8.05
CA PHE A 179 -11.93 -13.39 6.69
C PHE A 179 -12.73 -14.69 6.49
N ASP A 180 -13.48 -14.79 5.39
CA ASP A 180 -14.07 -16.05 4.93
C ASP A 180 -13.12 -16.73 3.93
N ALA A 181 -12.59 -17.90 4.26
CA ALA A 181 -11.61 -18.61 3.45
C ALA A 181 -12.13 -19.08 2.08
N ARG A 182 -13.44 -19.34 1.95
CA ARG A 182 -14.04 -19.69 0.67
C ARG A 182 -14.12 -18.46 -0.23
N LEU A 183 -14.62 -17.34 0.30
CA LEU A 183 -14.68 -16.08 -0.43
C LEU A 183 -13.29 -15.57 -0.82
N ALA A 184 -12.31 -15.64 0.08
CA ALA A 184 -10.93 -15.27 -0.23
C ALA A 184 -10.37 -16.07 -1.42
N ARG A 185 -10.58 -17.40 -1.44
CA ARG A 185 -10.17 -18.24 -2.59
C ARG A 185 -10.90 -17.90 -3.88
N GLU A 186 -12.17 -17.51 -3.81
CA GLU A 186 -12.94 -17.04 -4.98
C GLU A 186 -12.38 -15.72 -5.51
N TRP A 187 -12.08 -14.76 -4.63
CA TRP A 187 -11.52 -13.47 -5.03
C TRP A 187 -10.11 -13.59 -5.59
N VAL A 188 -9.25 -14.43 -5.00
CA VAL A 188 -7.90 -14.71 -5.54
C VAL A 188 -7.97 -15.32 -6.94
N ARG A 189 -8.85 -16.30 -7.17
CA ARG A 189 -9.04 -16.88 -8.52
C ARG A 189 -9.56 -15.86 -9.54
N LYS A 190 -10.37 -14.92 -9.08
CA LYS A 190 -10.91 -13.87 -9.95
C LYS A 190 -9.88 -12.79 -10.25
N SER A 191 -9.10 -12.39 -9.25
CA SER A 191 -8.07 -11.37 -9.40
C SER A 191 -6.98 -11.83 -10.36
N SER A 192 -6.60 -13.13 -10.34
CA SER A 192 -5.63 -13.68 -11.28
C SER A 192 -6.01 -13.58 -12.77
N ALA A 193 -7.28 -13.26 -13.11
CA ALA A 193 -7.72 -13.00 -14.48
C ALA A 193 -7.34 -11.59 -14.99
N PHE A 194 -6.81 -10.72 -14.13
CA PHE A 194 -6.38 -9.38 -14.47
C PHE A 194 -4.84 -9.32 -14.59
N PRO A 195 -4.30 -8.51 -15.51
CA PRO A 195 -2.86 -8.29 -15.60
C PRO A 195 -2.32 -7.75 -14.27
N ASN A 196 -1.02 -7.95 -14.03
CA ASN A 196 -0.29 -7.37 -12.90
C ASN A 196 -0.61 -7.97 -11.51
N THR A 197 -1.27 -9.13 -11.47
CA THR A 197 -1.47 -9.89 -10.22
C THR A 197 -0.17 -10.56 -9.79
N VAL A 198 0.25 -10.39 -8.52
CA VAL A 198 1.44 -11.06 -7.93
C VAL A 198 1.01 -12.23 -7.07
#